data_AF-A0A1J3FL39-F1
#
_entry.id   AF-A0A1J3FL39-F1
#
_cell.length_a   1.000
_cell.length_b   1.000
_cell.length_c   1.000
_cell.angle_alpha   90.00
_cell.angle_beta   90.00
_cell.angle_gamma   90.00
#
_symmetry.space_group_name_H-M   'P 1'
#
loop_
_entity.id
_entity.type
_entity.pdbx_description
1 polymer ?
#
loop_
_entity_poly.entity_id
_entity_poly.type
_entity_poly.pdbx_seq_one_letter_code
_entity_poly.pdbx_strand_id
1 'polypeptide(L)'
;EWGDRIGWIYGSVTEDVVTGYRMHNRGWRSIYCITKRDAFRGTAPINLTDRLHQVLRWATGSVEIFFSKNNAMFATRRLKFLQRVAYLNVGIYPFTSIFLVVYCFLPALCLFSGKFIVQSLDVHFLSYLLSITITLTLISLLEVKWSGIGLEEWWRNEQFWLIGGTSAHLAAVVQGLLKVIAGIEISFTLTSKSGGEDEDDIFADLYIVKWTGLFIMPLTIIVVNLVAIVIGASRTIYSVIPQWGKLMGGTFFSLWVLTHMYPFAKGLMGRRGKVPTIVYVWSGLVSITVSLLWITISPPDDVTGGGEFSV
;
A
#
# COMPACT_ATOMS: atom_id res chain seq x y z
N GLU A 1 26.37 -25.78 13.05
CA GLU A 1 26.62 -26.15 11.63
C GLU A 1 25.32 -26.36 10.87
N TRP A 2 24.47 -27.30 11.31
CA TRP A 2 23.07 -27.39 10.90
C TRP A 2 22.32 -26.09 11.25
N GLY A 3 21.50 -25.57 10.35
CA GLY A 3 20.80 -24.30 10.56
C GLY A 3 21.65 -23.06 10.24
N ASP A 4 22.94 -23.09 10.58
CA ASP A 4 23.84 -21.96 10.37
C ASP A 4 24.41 -21.93 8.95
N ARG A 5 24.75 -23.11 8.40
CA ARG A 5 25.44 -23.26 7.11
C ARG A 5 24.87 -24.38 6.24
N ILE A 6 24.36 -25.43 6.88
CA ILE A 6 23.90 -26.67 6.27
C ILE A 6 22.40 -26.84 6.53
N GLY A 7 21.64 -27.21 5.50
CA GLY A 7 20.19 -27.38 5.57
C GLY A 7 19.43 -26.04 5.50
N TRP A 8 18.24 -26.01 6.10
CA TRP A 8 17.40 -24.82 6.24
C TRP A 8 18.08 -23.77 7.10
N ILE A 9 18.11 -22.52 6.64
CA ILE A 9 18.78 -21.45 7.37
C ILE A 9 17.89 -20.89 8.47
N TYR A 10 18.35 -20.98 9.72
CA TYR A 10 17.59 -20.51 10.89
C TYR A 10 17.67 -18.99 11.08
N GLY A 11 16.70 -18.44 11.82
CA GLY A 11 16.71 -17.05 12.29
C GLY A 11 16.17 -16.01 11.29
N SER A 12 15.50 -16.45 10.22
CA SER A 12 14.80 -15.56 9.27
C SER A 12 13.36 -16.03 9.12
N VAL A 13 12.40 -15.11 9.12
CA VAL A 13 10.99 -15.44 8.84
C VAL A 13 10.80 -15.94 7.38
N THR A 14 11.72 -15.56 6.49
CA THR A 14 11.80 -16.00 5.08
C THR A 14 13.02 -16.88 4.84
N GLU A 15 13.07 -17.99 5.58
CA GLU A 15 14.11 -19.01 5.49
C GLU A 15 14.27 -19.61 4.08
N ASP A 16 13.19 -19.66 3.30
CA ASP A 16 13.14 -20.16 1.93
C ASP A 16 14.02 -19.34 0.97
N VAL A 17 13.82 -18.02 0.95
CA VAL A 17 14.58 -17.09 0.11
C VAL A 17 16.05 -17.07 0.53
N VAL A 18 16.32 -17.06 1.84
CA VAL A 18 17.69 -17.05 2.37
C VAL A 18 18.44 -18.33 2.00
N THR A 19 17.80 -19.49 2.14
CA THR A 19 18.40 -20.78 1.81
C THR A 19 18.74 -20.84 0.32
N GLY A 20 17.80 -20.47 -0.55
CA GLY A 20 18.03 -20.39 -1.99
C GLY A 20 19.16 -19.42 -2.36
N TYR A 21 19.19 -18.22 -1.76
CA TYR A 21 20.27 -17.25 -1.96
C TYR A 21 21.63 -17.83 -1.59
N ARG A 22 21.77 -18.49 -0.43
CA ARG A 22 23.05 -19.08 -0.01
C ARG A 22 23.52 -20.21 -0.91
N MET A 23 22.60 -21.02 -1.44
CA MET A 23 22.93 -22.05 -2.43
C MET A 23 23.43 -21.40 -3.73
N HIS A 24 22.71 -20.43 -4.27
CA HIS A 24 23.14 -19.72 -5.47
C HIS A 24 24.46 -18.96 -5.29
N ASN A 25 24.70 -18.38 -4.11
CA ASN A 25 25.95 -17.72 -3.79
C ASN A 25 27.15 -18.71 -3.72
N ARG A 26 26.89 -20.01 -3.55
CA ARG A 26 27.91 -21.07 -3.65
C ARG A 26 28.16 -21.55 -5.09
N GLY A 27 27.33 -21.15 -6.05
CA GLY A 27 27.44 -21.48 -7.48
C GLY A 27 26.37 -22.46 -8.00
N TRP A 28 25.41 -22.86 -7.16
CA TRP A 28 24.30 -23.70 -7.59
C TRP A 28 23.38 -22.97 -8.59
N ARG A 29 22.63 -23.73 -9.40
CA ARG A 29 21.67 -23.22 -10.38
C ARG A 29 20.30 -23.83 -10.13
N SER A 30 19.26 -22.99 -10.09
CA SER A 30 17.86 -23.40 -10.04
C SER A 30 17.28 -23.57 -11.45
N ILE A 31 16.29 -24.45 -11.58
CA ILE A 31 15.49 -24.62 -12.80
C ILE A 31 14.03 -24.33 -12.45
N TYR A 32 13.37 -23.49 -13.25
CA TYR A 32 11.93 -23.24 -13.15
C TYR A 32 11.24 -23.97 -14.30
N CYS A 33 10.29 -24.84 -13.99
CA CYS A 33 9.60 -25.70 -14.95
C CYS A 33 8.08 -25.48 -14.85
N ILE A 34 7.44 -25.12 -15.95
CA ILE A 34 5.99 -24.99 -16.06
C ILE A 34 5.47 -26.18 -16.84
N THR A 35 4.61 -26.98 -16.21
CA THR A 35 3.92 -28.11 -16.84
C THR A 35 2.56 -27.67 -17.39
N LYS A 36 2.05 -28.38 -18.41
CA LYS A 36 0.74 -28.07 -19.02
C LYS A 36 -0.44 -28.14 -18.02
N ARG A 37 -0.32 -28.99 -17.00
CA ARG A 37 -1.25 -29.05 -15.87
C ARG A 37 -0.51 -28.64 -14.62
N ASP A 38 -1.20 -27.98 -13.69
CA ASP A 38 -0.63 -27.62 -12.39
C ASP A 38 -0.18 -28.89 -11.67
N ALA A 39 1.13 -29.03 -11.46
CA ALA A 39 1.69 -30.16 -10.75
C ALA A 39 1.46 -30.06 -9.23
N PHE A 40 1.26 -28.85 -8.72
CA PHE A 40 1.05 -28.56 -7.31
C PHE A 40 -0.15 -27.61 -7.15
N ARG A 41 -1.09 -27.96 -6.26
CA ARG A 41 -2.25 -27.13 -5.91
C ARG A 41 -2.26 -26.93 -4.40
N GLY A 42 -2.44 -25.69 -3.98
CA GLY A 42 -2.55 -25.31 -2.57
C GLY A 42 -3.78 -24.46 -2.33
N THR A 43 -4.22 -24.40 -1.08
CA THR A 43 -5.28 -23.49 -0.66
C THR A 43 -4.71 -22.09 -0.44
N ALA A 44 -5.40 -21.09 -1.00
CA ALA A 44 -5.04 -19.69 -0.81
C ALA A 44 -5.93 -19.05 0.28
N PRO A 45 -5.41 -18.09 1.07
CA PRO A 45 -6.27 -17.29 1.94
C PRO A 45 -7.31 -16.56 1.09
N ILE A 46 -8.58 -16.70 1.46
CA ILE A 46 -9.68 -16.09 0.73
C ILE A 46 -10.08 -14.73 1.31
N ASN A 47 -9.87 -14.49 2.60
CA ASN A 47 -10.21 -13.20 3.22
C ASN A 47 -9.08 -12.17 3.14
N LEU A 48 -9.46 -10.89 3.18
CA LEU A 48 -8.53 -9.76 3.05
C LEU A 48 -7.54 -9.70 4.22
N THR A 49 -8.00 -9.99 5.44
CA THR A 49 -7.21 -9.85 6.66
C THR A 49 -6.01 -10.79 6.65
N ASP A 50 -6.26 -12.07 6.42
CA ASP A 50 -5.24 -13.12 6.40
C ASP A 50 -4.28 -12.92 5.23
N ARG A 51 -4.80 -12.44 4.08
CA ARG A 51 -3.96 -12.09 2.94
C ARG A 51 -2.99 -10.95 3.27
N LEU A 52 -3.43 -9.90 3.96
CA LEU A 52 -2.53 -8.82 4.39
C LEU A 52 -1.52 -9.28 5.43
N HIS A 53 -1.91 -10.13 6.38
CA HIS A 53 -0.96 -10.72 7.34
C HIS A 53 0.07 -11.64 6.66
N GLN A 54 -0.32 -12.34 5.60
CA GLN A 54 0.62 -13.11 4.77
C GLN A 54 1.62 -12.19 4.06
N VAL A 55 1.16 -11.10 3.44
CA VAL A 55 2.06 -10.12 2.79
C VAL A 55 2.96 -9.44 3.83
N LEU A 56 2.45 -9.14 5.03
CA LEU A 56 3.23 -8.58 6.13
C LEU A 56 4.41 -9.49 6.49
N ARG A 57 4.18 -10.80 6.58
CA ARG A 57 5.27 -11.77 6.82
C ARG A 57 6.35 -11.72 5.75
N TRP A 58 5.94 -11.72 4.48
CA TRP A 58 6.87 -11.69 3.36
C TRP A 58 7.70 -10.40 3.37
N ALA A 59 7.04 -9.26 3.58
CA ALA A 59 7.72 -7.97 3.67
C ALA A 59 8.66 -7.90 4.87
N THR A 60 8.25 -8.43 6.02
CA THR A 60 9.08 -8.46 7.23
C THR A 60 10.34 -9.28 7.00
N GLY A 61 10.22 -10.50 6.46
CA GLY A 61 11.38 -11.32 6.14
C GLY A 61 12.27 -10.68 5.07
N SER A 62 11.71 -9.98 4.09
CA SER A 62 12.51 -9.18 3.14
C SER A 62 13.31 -8.06 3.80
N VAL A 63 12.71 -7.34 4.74
CA VAL A 63 13.41 -6.29 5.51
C VAL A 63 14.50 -6.91 6.41
N GLU A 64 14.24 -8.06 7.02
CA GLU A 64 15.25 -8.81 7.79
C GLU A 64 16.42 -9.24 6.90
N ILE A 65 16.15 -9.78 5.71
CA ILE A 65 17.18 -10.15 4.73
C ILE A 65 18.03 -8.92 4.39
N PHE A 66 17.41 -7.77 4.16
CA PHE A 66 18.10 -6.53 3.81
C PHE A 66 19.09 -6.08 4.91
N PHE A 67 18.70 -6.15 6.18
CA PHE A 67 19.57 -5.80 7.31
C PHE A 67 20.51 -6.93 7.76
N SER A 68 20.32 -8.15 7.25
CA SER A 68 21.16 -9.30 7.60
C SER A 68 22.46 -9.38 6.78
N LYS A 69 23.36 -10.27 7.20
CA LYS A 69 24.56 -10.66 6.43
C LYS A 69 24.23 -11.34 5.09
N ASN A 70 22.98 -11.75 4.87
CA ASN A 70 22.53 -12.41 3.64
C ASN A 70 22.07 -11.40 2.57
N ASN A 71 22.35 -10.10 2.73
CA ASN A 71 22.04 -9.10 1.72
C ASN A 71 22.84 -9.35 0.43
N ALA A 72 22.15 -9.28 -0.72
CA ALA A 72 22.72 -9.47 -2.05
C ALA A 72 23.89 -8.52 -2.38
N MET A 73 23.99 -7.37 -1.72
CA MET A 73 25.13 -6.45 -1.85
C MET A 73 26.47 -7.12 -1.49
N PHE A 74 26.45 -8.04 -0.52
CA PHE A 74 27.63 -8.78 -0.06
C PHE A 74 27.80 -10.14 -0.77
N ALA A 75 27.08 -10.37 -1.88
CA ALA A 75 27.20 -11.61 -2.63
C ALA A 75 28.60 -11.79 -3.23
N THR A 76 29.05 -13.04 -3.30
CA THR A 76 30.34 -13.40 -3.89
C THR A 76 30.32 -13.23 -5.41
N ARG A 77 31.50 -13.33 -6.05
CA ARG A 77 31.65 -13.29 -7.52
C ARG A 77 30.99 -14.46 -8.24
N ARG A 78 30.56 -15.51 -7.51
CA ARG A 78 29.89 -16.68 -8.10
C ARG A 78 28.43 -16.40 -8.49
N LEU A 79 27.83 -15.37 -7.89
CA LEU A 79 26.46 -14.94 -8.22
C LEU A 79 26.50 -13.98 -9.43
N LYS A 80 25.72 -14.28 -10.48
CA LYS A 80 25.64 -13.43 -11.67
C LYS A 80 25.12 -12.03 -11.33
N PHE A 81 25.56 -11.02 -12.07
CA PHE A 81 25.19 -9.63 -11.81
C PHE A 81 23.67 -9.39 -11.81
N LEU A 82 22.95 -9.80 -12.87
CA LEU A 82 21.49 -9.64 -12.92
C LEU A 82 20.77 -10.44 -11.83
N GLN A 83 21.29 -11.61 -11.46
CA GLN A 83 20.76 -12.40 -10.36
C GLN A 83 20.95 -11.68 -9.01
N ARG A 84 22.08 -11.00 -8.83
CA ARG A 84 22.34 -10.14 -7.66
C ARG A 84 21.33 -8.98 -7.60
N VAL A 85 21.06 -8.32 -8.72
CA VAL A 85 20.04 -7.26 -8.80
C VAL A 85 18.65 -7.81 -8.45
N ALA A 86 18.28 -8.98 -8.95
CA ALA A 86 17.00 -9.62 -8.60
C ALA A 86 16.88 -9.91 -7.10
N TYR A 87 17.92 -10.49 -6.47
CA TYR A 87 17.91 -10.71 -5.02
C TYR A 87 17.90 -9.41 -4.21
N LEU A 88 18.58 -8.37 -4.69
CA LEU A 88 18.56 -7.06 -4.07
C LEU A 88 17.14 -6.46 -4.10
N ASN A 89 16.45 -6.58 -5.24
CA ASN A 89 15.06 -6.14 -5.37
C ASN A 89 14.13 -6.84 -4.36
N VAL A 90 14.34 -8.14 -4.09
CA VAL A 90 13.58 -8.89 -3.06
C VAL A 90 13.79 -8.34 -1.65
N GLY A 91 14.96 -7.79 -1.33
CA GLY A 91 15.20 -7.13 -0.05
C GLY A 91 14.67 -5.69 0.00
N ILE A 92 14.72 -4.97 -1.11
CA ILE A 92 14.41 -3.53 -1.17
C ILE A 92 12.91 -3.25 -1.39
N TYR A 93 12.16 -4.13 -2.04
CA TYR A 93 10.78 -3.82 -2.45
C TYR A 93 9.89 -3.28 -1.32
N PRO A 94 9.95 -3.73 -0.05
CA PRO A 94 9.08 -3.18 1.00
C PRO A 94 9.34 -1.69 1.25
N PHE A 95 10.59 -1.22 1.11
CA PHE A 95 10.97 0.17 1.36
C PHE A 95 10.34 1.15 0.36
N THR A 96 9.90 0.67 -0.80
CA THR A 96 9.15 1.49 -1.77
C THR A 96 7.83 2.01 -1.19
N SER A 97 7.30 1.34 -0.15
CA SER A 97 6.08 1.76 0.56
C SER A 97 6.14 3.16 1.15
N ILE A 98 7.30 3.59 1.67
CA ILE A 98 7.46 4.92 2.26
C ILE A 98 7.16 5.99 1.21
N PHE A 99 7.76 5.86 0.03
CA PHE A 99 7.55 6.78 -1.07
C PHE A 99 6.12 6.67 -1.59
N LEU A 100 5.60 5.45 -1.75
CA LEU A 100 4.25 5.22 -2.24
C LEU A 100 3.18 5.90 -1.37
N VAL A 101 3.30 5.81 -0.05
CA VAL A 101 2.38 6.47 0.89
C VAL A 101 2.42 7.99 0.71
N VAL A 102 3.61 8.58 0.59
CA VAL A 102 3.76 10.02 0.30
C VAL A 102 3.08 10.38 -1.01
N TYR A 103 3.28 9.58 -2.07
CA TYR A 103 2.62 9.79 -3.36
C TYR A 103 1.09 9.68 -3.28
N CYS A 104 0.53 8.80 -2.45
CA CYS A 104 -0.92 8.68 -2.25
C CYS A 104 -1.54 9.87 -1.51
N PHE A 105 -0.78 10.61 -0.69
CA PHE A 105 -1.24 11.83 -0.02
C PHE A 105 -1.02 13.09 -0.85
N LEU A 106 -0.14 13.03 -1.85
CA LEU A 106 0.26 14.17 -2.67
C LEU A 106 -0.94 14.88 -3.35
N PRO A 107 -1.92 14.17 -3.96
CA PRO A 107 -3.10 14.81 -4.56
C PRO A 107 -3.97 15.52 -3.53
N ALA A 108 -4.15 14.91 -2.35
CA ALA A 108 -4.92 15.50 -1.27
C ALA A 108 -4.26 16.79 -0.74
N LEU A 109 -2.93 16.80 -0.60
CA LEU A 109 -2.18 18.00 -0.22
C LEU A 109 -2.32 19.13 -1.24
N CYS A 110 -2.31 18.82 -2.55
CA CYS A 110 -2.58 19.80 -3.60
C CYS A 110 -3.98 20.40 -3.47
N LEU A 111 -4.98 19.56 -3.21
CA LEU A 111 -6.37 19.99 -3.05
C LEU A 111 -6.58 20.79 -1.77
N PHE A 112 -5.98 20.42 -0.64
CA PHE A 112 -6.06 21.22 0.59
C PHE A 112 -5.35 22.56 0.47
N SER A 113 -4.11 22.58 -0.03
CA SER A 113 -3.31 23.81 -0.11
C SER A 113 -3.74 24.74 -1.24
N GLY A 114 -4.38 24.22 -2.30
CA GLY A 114 -4.68 24.98 -3.53
C GLY A 114 -3.43 25.29 -4.36
N LYS A 115 -2.28 24.76 -3.95
CA LYS A 115 -1.04 24.82 -4.70
C LYS A 115 -0.91 23.53 -5.49
N PHE A 116 -0.79 23.66 -6.81
CA PHE A 116 -0.43 22.53 -7.65
C PHE A 116 1.09 22.38 -7.64
N ILE A 117 1.58 21.15 -7.55
CA ILE A 117 3.03 20.88 -7.41
C ILE A 117 3.80 21.31 -8.66
N VAL A 118 3.17 21.17 -9.82
CA VAL A 118 3.72 21.66 -11.08
C VAL A 118 3.39 23.14 -11.21
N GLN A 119 4.42 23.98 -11.33
CA GLN A 119 4.26 25.43 -11.37
C GLN A 119 3.56 25.92 -12.64
N SER A 120 3.82 25.29 -13.79
CA SER A 120 3.21 25.63 -15.07
C SER A 120 2.98 24.39 -15.94
N LEU A 121 1.84 24.36 -16.64
CA LEU A 121 1.52 23.34 -17.64
C LEU A 121 1.99 23.86 -19.00
N ASP A 122 3.30 23.84 -19.23
CA ASP A 122 3.87 24.19 -20.53
C ASP A 122 3.76 23.02 -21.53
N VAL A 123 3.81 23.33 -22.83
CA VAL A 123 3.77 22.36 -23.93
C VAL A 123 4.88 21.32 -23.79
N HIS A 124 6.08 21.71 -23.33
CA HIS A 124 7.19 20.79 -23.07
C HIS A 124 6.87 19.78 -21.95
N PHE A 125 6.25 20.24 -20.86
CA PHE A 125 5.85 19.36 -19.76
C PHE A 125 4.75 18.39 -20.21
N LEU A 126 3.74 18.90 -20.91
CA LEU A 126 2.63 18.08 -21.41
C LEU A 126 3.09 17.06 -22.46
N SER A 127 4.01 17.42 -23.35
CA SER A 127 4.57 16.48 -24.33
C SER A 127 5.41 15.39 -23.67
N TYR A 128 6.19 15.73 -22.64
CA TYR A 128 6.96 14.75 -21.86
C TYR A 128 6.04 13.80 -21.08
N LEU A 129 5.01 14.34 -20.40
CA LEU A 129 4.00 13.56 -19.69
C LEU A 129 3.26 12.60 -20.64
N LEU A 130 2.87 13.08 -21.82
CA LEU A 130 2.23 12.27 -22.85
C LEU A 130 3.17 11.17 -23.35
N SER A 131 4.43 11.50 -23.65
CA SER A 131 5.43 10.54 -24.13
C SER A 131 5.65 9.42 -23.12
N ILE A 132 5.87 9.75 -21.84
CA ILE A 132 6.00 8.75 -20.78
C ILE A 132 4.74 7.89 -20.67
N THR A 133 3.56 8.50 -20.68
CA THR A 133 2.29 7.76 -20.54
C THR A 133 2.10 6.76 -21.67
N ILE A 134 2.37 7.16 -22.91
CA ILE A 134 2.31 6.27 -24.08
C ILE A 134 3.35 5.16 -23.94
N THR A 135 4.60 5.48 -23.61
CA THR A 135 5.66 4.47 -23.44
C THR A 135 5.31 3.44 -22.38
N LEU A 136 4.84 3.87 -21.20
CA LEU A 136 4.43 2.96 -20.13
C LEU A 136 3.27 2.07 -20.57
N THR A 137 2.25 2.65 -21.22
CA THR A 137 1.10 1.89 -21.73
C THR A 137 1.53 0.83 -22.75
N LEU A 138 2.43 1.19 -23.68
CA LEU A 138 2.94 0.25 -24.68
C LEU A 138 3.76 -0.89 -24.05
N ILE A 139 4.57 -0.59 -23.04
CA ILE A 139 5.33 -1.61 -22.29
C ILE A 139 4.37 -2.56 -21.58
N SER A 140 3.36 -2.05 -20.87
CA SER A 140 2.35 -2.88 -20.19
C SER A 140 1.58 -3.76 -21.17
N LEU A 141 1.17 -3.23 -22.33
CA LEU A 141 0.49 -4.03 -23.36
C LEU A 141 1.40 -5.13 -23.94
N LEU A 142 2.68 -4.83 -24.15
CA LEU A 142 3.65 -5.81 -24.62
C LEU A 142 3.86 -6.92 -23.58
N GLU A 143 4.01 -6.57 -22.31
CA GLU A 143 4.19 -7.52 -21.21
C GLU A 143 2.98 -8.45 -21.07
N VAL A 144 1.76 -7.89 -21.08
CA VAL A 144 0.51 -8.66 -20.98
C VAL A 144 0.37 -9.60 -22.18
N LYS A 145 0.65 -9.11 -23.40
CA LYS A 145 0.59 -9.94 -24.61
C LYS A 145 1.62 -11.08 -24.60
N TRP A 146 2.84 -10.80 -24.13
CA TRP A 146 3.92 -11.80 -24.07
C TRP A 146 3.69 -12.85 -22.99
N SER A 147 3.14 -12.45 -21.83
CA SER A 147 2.85 -13.34 -20.70
C SER A 147 1.55 -14.12 -20.85
N GLY A 148 0.64 -13.70 -21.75
CA GLY A 148 -0.64 -14.37 -21.99
C GLY A 148 -1.65 -14.20 -20.86
N ILE A 149 -1.46 -13.22 -19.98
CA ILE A 149 -2.36 -12.91 -18.86
C ILE A 149 -3.48 -11.96 -19.30
N GLY A 150 -4.56 -11.90 -18.52
CA GLY A 150 -5.62 -10.92 -18.76
C GLY A 150 -5.20 -9.50 -18.33
N LEU A 151 -5.65 -8.47 -19.05
CA LEU A 151 -5.45 -7.07 -18.63
C LEU A 151 -6.08 -6.78 -17.26
N GLU A 152 -7.22 -7.40 -16.96
CA GLU A 152 -7.88 -7.28 -15.67
C GLU A 152 -7.01 -7.87 -14.54
N GLU A 153 -6.34 -8.99 -14.78
CA GLU A 153 -5.46 -9.64 -13.79
C GLU A 153 -4.23 -8.77 -13.50
N TRP A 154 -3.63 -8.19 -14.54
CA TRP A 154 -2.55 -7.22 -14.42
C TRP A 154 -2.98 -6.01 -13.60
N TRP A 155 -4.13 -5.40 -13.93
CA TRP A 155 -4.67 -4.25 -13.19
C TRP A 155 -4.97 -4.59 -11.72
N ARG A 156 -5.60 -5.73 -11.46
CA ARG A 156 -5.88 -6.20 -10.09
C ARG A 156 -4.59 -6.43 -9.29
N ASN A 157 -3.53 -6.88 -9.94
CA ASN A 157 -2.21 -7.01 -9.32
C ASN A 157 -1.63 -5.65 -8.92
N GLU A 158 -1.73 -4.62 -9.78
CA GLU A 158 -1.29 -3.25 -9.45
C GLU A 158 -2.08 -2.65 -8.29
N GLN A 159 -3.40 -2.85 -8.27
CA GLN A 159 -4.24 -2.45 -7.14
C GLN A 159 -3.79 -3.14 -5.84
N PHE A 160 -3.54 -4.46 -5.90
CA PHE A 160 -3.07 -5.22 -4.75
C PHE A 160 -1.66 -4.80 -4.29
N TRP A 161 -0.76 -4.48 -5.22
CA TRP A 161 0.56 -3.94 -4.92
C TRP A 161 0.45 -2.62 -4.16
N LEU A 162 -0.43 -1.72 -4.59
CA LEU A 162 -0.63 -0.44 -3.92
C LEU A 162 -1.24 -0.60 -2.51
N ILE A 163 -2.23 -1.49 -2.37
CA ILE A 163 -2.83 -1.82 -1.07
C ILE A 163 -1.79 -2.45 -0.13
N GLY A 164 -1.03 -3.44 -0.60
CA GLY A 164 0.03 -4.08 0.17
C GLY A 164 1.15 -3.11 0.56
N GLY A 165 1.52 -2.20 -0.37
CA GLY A 165 2.48 -1.12 -0.17
C GLY A 165 2.07 -0.18 0.96
N THR A 166 0.85 0.35 0.90
CA THR A 166 0.33 1.31 1.89
C THR A 166 -0.07 0.68 3.24
N SER A 167 -0.11 -0.65 3.33
CA SER A 167 -0.45 -1.39 4.56
C SER A 167 0.73 -2.23 5.06
N ALA A 168 0.79 -3.49 4.64
CA ALA A 168 1.71 -4.51 5.11
C ALA A 168 3.18 -4.17 4.91
N HIS A 169 3.56 -3.62 3.75
CA HIS A 169 4.95 -3.25 3.49
C HIS A 169 5.40 -2.10 4.38
N LEU A 170 4.58 -1.06 4.53
CA LEU A 170 4.88 0.06 5.42
C LEU A 170 5.06 -0.41 6.86
N ALA A 171 4.12 -1.23 7.35
CA ALA A 171 4.19 -1.78 8.71
C ALA A 171 5.47 -2.61 8.91
N ALA A 172 5.83 -3.48 7.95
CA ALA A 172 7.05 -4.28 8.00
C ALA A 172 8.32 -3.41 8.04
N VAL A 173 8.37 -2.32 7.25
CA VAL A 173 9.52 -1.41 7.22
C VAL A 173 9.65 -0.66 8.54
N VAL A 174 8.56 -0.11 9.08
CA VAL A 174 8.57 0.57 10.39
C VAL A 174 9.02 -0.40 11.49
N GLN A 175 8.48 -1.61 11.50
CA GLN A 175 8.86 -2.66 12.44
C GLN A 175 10.34 -3.03 12.31
N GLY A 176 10.83 -3.27 11.09
CA GLY A 176 12.23 -3.63 10.86
C GLY A 176 13.20 -2.51 11.25
N LEU A 177 12.85 -1.24 10.98
CA LEU A 177 13.65 -0.09 11.42
C LEU A 177 13.69 0.02 12.95
N LEU A 178 12.54 -0.17 13.63
CA LEU A 178 12.49 -0.19 15.10
C LEU A 178 13.32 -1.34 15.67
N LYS A 179 13.28 -2.52 15.07
CA LYS A 179 14.11 -3.67 15.47
C LYS A 179 15.59 -3.35 15.37
N VAL A 180 16.02 -2.73 14.27
CA VAL A 180 17.43 -2.37 14.04
C VAL A 180 17.91 -1.24 14.96
N ILE A 181 17.07 -0.24 15.20
CA ILE A 181 17.44 0.95 16.00
C ILE A 181 17.32 0.70 17.50
N ALA A 182 16.25 0.02 17.92
CA ALA A 182 15.88 -0.13 19.34
C ALA A 182 16.12 -1.54 19.90
N GLY A 183 16.52 -2.52 19.08
CA GLY A 183 16.80 -3.89 19.54
C GLY A 183 15.56 -4.66 20.02
N ILE A 184 14.34 -4.18 19.72
CA ILE A 184 13.09 -4.80 20.15
C ILE A 184 12.86 -6.08 19.34
N GLU A 185 12.80 -7.22 20.02
CA GLU A 185 12.39 -8.49 19.42
C GLU A 185 10.90 -8.45 19.08
N ILE A 186 10.58 -8.62 17.80
CA ILE A 186 9.20 -8.66 17.33
C ILE A 186 8.69 -10.09 17.48
N SER A 187 7.82 -10.32 18.45
CA SER A 187 7.12 -11.60 18.60
C SER A 187 6.09 -11.77 17.49
N PHE A 188 6.26 -12.80 16.66
CA PHE A 188 5.38 -13.08 15.55
C PHE A 188 4.14 -13.86 16.00
N THR A 189 2.93 -13.34 15.72
CA THR A 189 1.68 -14.11 15.85
C THR A 189 1.44 -14.90 14.57
N LEU A 190 1.51 -16.24 14.67
CA LEU A 190 1.12 -17.14 13.59
C LEU A 190 -0.29 -16.82 13.11
N THR A 191 -0.48 -16.69 11.79
CA THR A 191 -1.82 -16.66 11.20
C THR A 191 -2.54 -17.95 11.56
N SER A 192 -3.62 -17.86 12.32
CA SER A 192 -4.49 -19.00 12.62
C SER A 192 -5.00 -19.58 11.29
N LYS A 193 -4.87 -20.90 11.09
CA LYS A 193 -5.70 -21.58 10.07
C LYS A 193 -7.17 -21.29 10.39
N SER A 194 -7.97 -21.07 9.36
CA SER A 194 -9.38 -20.70 9.46
C SER A 194 -10.11 -21.55 10.50
N GLY A 195 -10.87 -20.88 11.36
CA GLY A 195 -11.87 -21.48 12.24
C GLY A 195 -13.23 -20.96 11.80
N GLY A 196 -14.06 -21.85 11.28
CA GLY A 196 -15.36 -21.54 10.71
C GLY A 196 -15.88 -22.69 9.86
N GLU A 197 -16.20 -23.81 10.51
CA GLU A 197 -17.02 -24.87 9.91
C GLU A 197 -18.47 -24.36 9.78
N ASP A 198 -18.75 -23.56 8.74
CA ASP A 198 -20.12 -23.39 8.23
C ASP A 198 -20.19 -24.12 6.89
N GLU A 199 -20.63 -25.39 6.92
CA GLU A 199 -20.66 -26.30 5.75
C GLU A 199 -21.57 -25.81 4.60
N ASP A 200 -22.39 -24.79 4.83
CA ASP A 200 -23.43 -24.33 3.89
C ASP A 200 -23.00 -23.21 2.92
N ASP A 201 -21.85 -22.52 3.13
CA ASP A 201 -21.32 -21.51 2.18
C ASP A 201 -19.79 -21.52 2.09
N ILE A 202 -19.27 -22.04 0.98
CA ILE A 202 -17.85 -22.09 0.64
C ILE A 202 -17.14 -20.72 0.60
N PHE A 203 -17.89 -19.61 0.54
CA PHE A 203 -17.36 -18.24 0.58
C PHE A 203 -17.63 -17.51 1.89
N ALA A 204 -18.15 -18.16 2.93
CA ALA A 204 -18.41 -17.52 4.22
C ALA A 204 -17.15 -16.81 4.76
N ASP A 205 -16.02 -17.51 4.70
CA ASP A 205 -14.70 -17.02 5.10
C ASP A 205 -14.23 -15.78 4.32
N LEU A 206 -14.56 -15.65 3.02
CA LEU A 206 -14.20 -14.48 2.19
C LEU A 206 -14.75 -13.17 2.79
N TYR A 207 -15.92 -13.24 3.42
CA TYR A 207 -16.60 -12.07 3.97
C TYR A 207 -16.19 -11.74 5.41
N ILE A 208 -15.35 -12.56 6.03
CA ILE A 208 -14.86 -12.32 7.39
C ILE A 208 -13.79 -11.23 7.35
N VAL A 209 -14.15 -10.05 7.86
CA VAL A 209 -13.22 -8.94 8.06
C VAL A 209 -12.92 -8.81 9.55
N LYS A 210 -11.72 -9.24 9.96
CA LYS A 210 -11.21 -9.02 11.32
C LYS A 210 -10.46 -7.69 11.32
N TRP A 211 -10.78 -6.80 12.25
CA TRP A 211 -10.10 -5.51 12.32
C TRP A 211 -8.61 -5.70 12.64
N THR A 212 -7.74 -4.99 11.92
CA THR A 212 -6.29 -5.01 12.11
C THR A 212 -5.71 -3.61 11.89
N GLY A 213 -4.64 -3.29 12.62
CA GLY A 213 -3.92 -2.02 12.46
C GLY A 213 -3.39 -1.78 11.04
N LEU A 214 -3.26 -2.85 10.23
CA LEU A 214 -2.87 -2.77 8.82
C LEU A 214 -3.88 -1.97 7.97
N PHE A 215 -5.13 -1.81 8.43
CA PHE A 215 -6.15 -1.05 7.72
C PHE A 215 -6.05 0.47 7.93
N ILE A 216 -5.37 0.92 8.98
CA ILE A 216 -5.37 2.33 9.41
C ILE A 216 -4.86 3.24 8.29
N MET A 217 -3.71 2.91 7.70
CA MET A 217 -3.08 3.76 6.68
C MET A 217 -3.88 3.79 5.36
N PRO A 218 -4.28 2.66 4.75
CA PRO A 218 -5.16 2.68 3.57
C PRO A 218 -6.48 3.43 3.81
N LEU A 219 -7.13 3.24 4.96
CA LEU A 219 -8.35 3.97 5.31
C LEU A 219 -8.10 5.47 5.43
N THR A 220 -6.99 5.87 6.05
CA THR A 220 -6.60 7.28 6.16
C THR A 220 -6.40 7.89 4.78
N ILE A 221 -5.70 7.19 3.87
CA ILE A 221 -5.51 7.64 2.49
C ILE A 221 -6.85 7.85 1.78
N ILE A 222 -7.79 6.90 1.92
CA ILE A 222 -9.12 7.00 1.32
C ILE A 222 -9.88 8.22 1.87
N VAL A 223 -9.99 8.32 3.20
CA VAL A 223 -10.74 9.41 3.86
C VAL A 223 -10.14 10.77 3.51
N VAL A 224 -8.82 10.90 3.59
CA VAL A 224 -8.13 12.16 3.31
C VAL A 224 -8.32 12.59 1.87
N ASN A 225 -8.22 11.68 0.89
CA ASN A 225 -8.46 12.02 -0.51
C ASN A 225 -9.92 12.41 -0.77
N LEU A 226 -10.90 11.73 -0.16
CA LEU A 226 -12.32 12.09 -0.27
C LEU A 226 -12.60 13.48 0.30
N VAL A 227 -12.12 13.76 1.51
CA VAL A 227 -12.28 15.07 2.17
C VAL A 227 -11.58 16.16 1.36
N ALA A 228 -10.40 15.87 0.79
CA ALA A 228 -9.67 16.81 -0.03
C ALA A 228 -10.42 17.19 -1.32
N ILE A 229 -11.11 16.24 -1.96
CA ILE A 229 -11.98 16.53 -3.12
C ILE A 229 -13.10 17.48 -2.71
N VAL A 230 -13.79 17.21 -1.60
CA VAL A 230 -14.88 18.06 -1.10
C VAL A 230 -14.39 19.48 -0.78
N ILE A 231 -13.28 19.61 -0.04
CA ILE A 231 -12.70 20.90 0.32
C ILE A 231 -12.20 21.64 -0.93
N GLY A 232 -11.52 20.96 -1.84
CA GLY A 232 -11.04 21.53 -3.09
C GLY A 232 -12.18 22.05 -3.97
N ALA A 233 -13.28 21.28 -4.08
CA ALA A 233 -14.47 21.67 -4.82
C ALA A 233 -15.15 22.87 -4.17
N SER A 234 -15.43 22.81 -2.86
CA SER A 234 -16.02 23.91 -2.09
C SER A 234 -15.23 25.21 -2.26
N ARG A 235 -13.91 25.17 -2.03
CA ARG A 235 -13.04 26.34 -2.19
C ARG A 235 -13.11 26.93 -3.60
N THR A 236 -13.17 26.09 -4.63
CA THR A 236 -13.20 26.57 -6.03
C THR A 236 -14.55 27.20 -6.36
N ILE A 237 -15.65 26.60 -5.92
CA ILE A 237 -17.02 27.09 -6.13
C ILE A 237 -17.25 28.45 -5.46
N TYR A 238 -16.76 28.61 -4.23
CA TYR A 238 -16.94 29.85 -3.45
C TYR A 238 -15.84 30.90 -3.65
N SER A 239 -14.85 30.63 -4.50
CA SER A 239 -13.78 31.61 -4.78
C SER A 239 -14.22 32.67 -5.80
N VAL A 240 -13.78 33.92 -5.58
CA VAL A 240 -14.02 35.05 -6.50
C VAL A 240 -13.40 34.81 -7.88
N ILE A 241 -12.26 34.12 -7.93
CA ILE A 241 -11.57 33.72 -9.17
C ILE A 241 -11.37 32.21 -9.16
N PRO A 242 -12.32 31.43 -9.69
CA PRO A 242 -12.26 29.97 -9.71
C PRO A 242 -11.09 29.41 -10.51
N GLN A 243 -10.27 28.58 -9.87
CA GLN A 243 -9.12 27.90 -10.49
C GLN A 243 -9.47 26.46 -10.91
N TRP A 244 -10.40 26.31 -11.86
CA TRP A 244 -10.92 25.01 -12.32
C TRP A 244 -9.84 24.03 -12.78
N GLY A 245 -8.79 24.49 -13.47
CA GLY A 245 -7.72 23.61 -13.95
C GLY A 245 -6.99 22.90 -12.80
N LYS A 246 -6.74 23.58 -11.69
CA LYS A 246 -6.09 22.98 -10.50
C LYS A 246 -7.02 21.99 -9.80
N LEU A 247 -8.31 22.32 -9.72
CA LEU A 247 -9.32 21.41 -9.16
C LEU A 247 -9.42 20.13 -9.99
N MET A 248 -9.48 20.25 -11.32
CA MET A 248 -9.58 19.11 -12.23
C MET A 248 -8.36 18.19 -12.13
N GLY A 249 -7.15 18.76 -12.17
CA GLY A 249 -5.92 17.98 -12.02
C GLY A 249 -5.81 17.29 -10.64
N GLY A 250 -6.05 18.03 -9.56
CA GLY A 250 -6.00 17.47 -8.20
C GLY A 250 -7.06 16.38 -7.97
N THR A 251 -8.28 16.60 -8.46
CA THR A 251 -9.37 15.62 -8.37
C THR A 251 -9.06 14.38 -9.20
N PHE A 252 -8.50 14.53 -10.41
CA PHE A 252 -8.11 13.39 -11.25
C PHE A 252 -7.11 12.46 -10.54
N PHE A 253 -6.03 13.01 -9.97
CA PHE A 253 -5.04 12.20 -9.26
C PHE A 253 -5.60 11.61 -7.96
N SER A 254 -6.48 12.33 -7.26
CA SER A 254 -7.15 11.80 -6.06
C SER A 254 -8.07 10.64 -6.41
N LEU A 255 -8.84 10.75 -7.50
CA LEU A 255 -9.68 9.67 -8.03
C LEU A 255 -8.85 8.48 -8.52
N TRP A 256 -7.68 8.71 -9.12
CA TRP A 256 -6.75 7.65 -9.49
C TRP A 256 -6.31 6.81 -8.28
N VAL A 257 -5.93 7.47 -7.18
CA VAL A 257 -5.59 6.80 -5.90
C VAL A 257 -6.80 6.03 -5.36
N LEU A 258 -7.98 6.65 -5.32
CA LEU A 258 -9.21 6.01 -4.85
C LEU A 258 -9.61 4.81 -5.70
N THR A 259 -9.36 4.84 -7.01
CA THR A 259 -9.63 3.72 -7.93
C THR A 259 -8.70 2.55 -7.65
N HIS A 260 -7.45 2.78 -7.26
CA HIS A 260 -6.55 1.72 -6.82
C HIS A 260 -6.95 1.13 -5.46
N MET A 261 -7.52 1.96 -4.59
CA MET A 261 -8.01 1.55 -3.27
C MET A 261 -9.41 0.91 -3.29
N TYR A 262 -10.11 0.96 -4.42
CA TYR A 262 -11.48 0.44 -4.53
C TYR A 262 -11.63 -1.04 -4.12
N PRO A 263 -10.75 -1.97 -4.53
CA PRO A 263 -10.85 -3.37 -4.09
C PRO A 263 -10.68 -3.53 -2.59
N PHE A 264 -9.84 -2.71 -1.95
CA PHE A 264 -9.69 -2.71 -0.50
C PHE A 264 -10.98 -2.24 0.18
N ALA A 265 -11.58 -1.14 -0.29
CA ALA A 265 -12.85 -0.66 0.21
C ALA A 265 -13.95 -1.72 0.04
N LYS A 266 -14.02 -2.37 -1.12
CA LYS A 266 -14.96 -3.48 -1.38
C LYS A 266 -14.71 -4.67 -0.46
N GLY A 267 -13.45 -5.04 -0.22
CA GLY A 267 -13.07 -6.11 0.70
C GLY A 267 -13.49 -5.84 2.15
N LEU A 268 -13.55 -4.58 2.58
CA LEU A 268 -14.06 -4.20 3.90
C LEU A 268 -15.59 -4.33 3.99
N MET A 269 -16.34 -4.17 2.90
CA MET A 269 -17.81 -4.09 2.91
C MET A 269 -18.52 -5.45 3.15
N GLY A 270 -17.78 -6.56 3.21
CA GLY A 270 -18.29 -7.89 3.58
C GLY A 270 -19.49 -8.38 2.77
N ARG A 271 -20.23 -9.35 3.31
CA ARG A 271 -21.32 -10.08 2.62
C ARG A 271 -22.53 -9.22 2.23
N ARG A 272 -22.73 -8.08 2.90
CA ARG A 272 -23.88 -7.19 2.69
C ARG A 272 -23.55 -5.88 1.97
N GLY A 273 -22.31 -5.70 1.52
CA GLY A 273 -21.89 -4.40 0.97
C GLY A 273 -21.93 -3.26 2.00
N LYS A 274 -21.90 -3.58 3.30
CA LYS A 274 -21.97 -2.59 4.39
C LYS A 274 -20.60 -2.44 5.01
N VAL A 275 -20.11 -1.21 5.07
CA VAL A 275 -18.87 -0.88 5.78
C VAL A 275 -18.99 -1.35 7.25
N PRO A 276 -17.97 -1.98 7.84
CA PRO A 276 -18.04 -2.49 9.21
C PRO A 276 -18.36 -1.37 10.20
N THR A 277 -19.22 -1.63 11.19
CA THR A 277 -19.66 -0.64 12.20
C THR A 277 -18.51 0.10 12.86
N ILE A 278 -17.38 -0.60 13.09
CA ILE A 278 -16.17 -0.04 13.69
C ILE A 278 -15.61 1.14 12.90
N VAL A 279 -15.74 1.16 11.57
CA VAL A 279 -15.28 2.27 10.72
C VAL A 279 -16.12 3.51 10.98
N TYR A 280 -17.44 3.37 11.16
CA TYR A 280 -18.32 4.49 11.51
C TYR A 280 -18.04 5.04 12.90
N VAL A 281 -17.72 4.17 13.87
CA VAL A 281 -17.35 4.58 15.23
C VAL A 281 -16.06 5.39 15.23
N TRP A 282 -15.01 4.88 14.56
CA TRP A 282 -13.73 5.59 14.47
C TRP A 282 -13.83 6.87 13.65
N SER A 283 -14.58 6.89 12.55
CA SER A 283 -14.78 8.12 11.78
C SER A 283 -15.55 9.17 12.59
N GLY A 284 -16.54 8.75 13.39
CA GLY A 284 -17.23 9.61 14.35
C GLY A 284 -16.29 10.21 15.40
N LEU A 285 -15.48 9.37 16.07
CA LEU A 285 -14.52 9.82 17.07
C LEU A 285 -13.48 10.79 16.50
N VAL A 286 -12.91 10.47 15.32
CA VAL A 286 -11.94 11.35 14.64
C VAL A 286 -12.61 12.66 14.22
N SER A 287 -13.81 12.61 13.65
CA SER A 287 -14.57 13.80 13.25
C SER A 287 -14.86 14.72 14.43
N ILE A 288 -15.30 14.17 15.56
CA ILE A 288 -15.53 14.93 16.80
C ILE A 288 -14.23 15.57 17.27
N THR A 289 -13.15 14.80 17.32
CA THR A 289 -11.84 15.29 17.81
C THR A 289 -11.30 16.42 16.92
N VAL A 290 -11.38 16.26 15.59
CA VAL A 290 -10.95 17.28 14.62
C VAL A 290 -11.84 18.53 14.70
N SER A 291 -13.16 18.37 14.87
CA SER A 291 -14.09 19.49 15.02
C SER A 291 -13.84 20.28 16.30
N LEU A 292 -13.60 19.59 17.42
CA LEU A 292 -13.25 20.22 18.70
C LEU A 292 -11.87 20.92 18.62
N LEU A 293 -10.89 20.31 17.95
CA LEU A 293 -9.60 20.94 17.66
C LEU A 293 -9.75 22.18 16.78
N TRP A 294 -10.62 22.14 15.78
CA TRP A 294 -10.87 23.29 14.92
C TRP A 294 -11.51 24.46 15.67
N ILE A 295 -12.53 24.19 16.49
CA ILE A 295 -13.19 25.22 17.33
C ILE A 295 -12.21 25.84 18.34
N THR A 296 -11.28 25.05 18.86
CA THR A 296 -10.28 25.55 19.83
C THR A 296 -9.17 26.37 19.17
N ILE A 297 -8.79 26.05 17.93
CA ILE A 297 -7.74 26.76 17.18
C ILE A 297 -8.29 28.02 16.49
N SER A 298 -9.51 27.94 15.96
CA SER A 298 -10.21 29.03 15.27
C SER A 298 -11.60 29.20 15.90
N PRO A 299 -11.69 29.78 17.11
CA PRO A 299 -12.97 30.07 17.73
C PRO A 299 -13.78 30.98 16.79
N PRO A 300 -15.10 30.78 16.68
CA PRO A 300 -15.95 31.70 15.92
C PRO A 300 -15.77 33.12 16.48
N ASP A 301 -15.55 34.10 15.61
CA ASP A 301 -15.53 35.50 16.03
C ASP A 301 -16.86 35.79 16.74
N ASP A 302 -16.76 36.24 17.99
CA ASP A 302 -17.92 36.65 18.77
C ASP A 302 -18.65 37.74 17.99
N VAL A 303 -19.88 37.46 17.58
CA VAL A 303 -20.81 38.45 17.06
C VAL A 303 -21.25 39.31 18.25
N THR A 304 -20.35 40.13 18.80
CA THR A 304 -20.70 41.27 19.65
C THR A 304 -20.76 42.52 18.78
N GLY A 305 -21.65 42.49 17.80
CA GLY A 305 -22.31 43.69 17.28
C GLY A 305 -23.49 44.03 18.19
N GLY A 306 -23.20 44.54 19.39
CA GLY A 306 -24.20 45.09 20.31
C GLY A 306 -24.04 46.59 20.36
N GLY A 307 -24.95 47.32 19.70
CA GLY A 307 -24.88 48.76 19.52
C GLY A 307 -24.83 49.57 20.82
N GLU A 308 -23.95 50.57 20.84
CA GLU A 308 -24.05 51.70 21.76
C GLU A 308 -25.30 52.52 21.38
N PHE A 309 -26.35 52.41 22.18
CA PHE A 309 -27.30 53.49 22.39
C PHE A 309 -26.96 54.14 23.73
N SER A 310 -26.47 55.38 23.70
CA SER A 310 -26.66 56.32 24.81
C SER A 310 -26.93 57.70 24.25
N VAL A 311 -28.10 58.23 24.64
CA VAL A 311 -28.45 59.66 24.69
C VAL A 311 -27.92 60.21 26.01
#